data_AF-A0AAJ1ZKW6-F1
#
_entry.id   AF-A0AAJ1ZKW6-F1
#
_cell.length_a   1.000
_cell.length_b   1.000
_cell.length_c   1.000
_cell.angle_alpha   90.00
_cell.angle_beta   90.00
_cell.angle_gamma   90.00
#
_symmetry.space_group_name_H-M   'P 1'
#
loop_
_entity.id
_entity.type
_entity.pdbx_description
1 polymer ?
#
loop_
_entity_poly.entity_id
_entity_poly.type
_entity_poly.pdbx_seq_one_letter_code
_entity_poly.pdbx_strand_id
1 'polypeptide(L)'
;MTDVTLQRLLEAPAGADRHWFQQRGRAFERVLTAILAREKMEPRTSMRPSGEEIDGSFEMGDRFFLLEAKWHANPIPASALYAFKGKVDGKLEGTIGTFFSMSDFSAEAVDALLSGKELNLILFGKKDLLLIEDGNISMREALHVKLRYAAEYGQPFFPLETFLAERKQSTRGADTSIPKRQLEWVILVESVDDVRTLKELLGRFETPAKISVFPAGGQLSVAPLAEHLRREGIKNVAAIVTPISDFELQRQHMDALNASGAELIALQEPLEDWLGNYVPTDYYNATMMLANRAGKMARRYARNTRLDQLLAATPAFAALIEKLEASPLGR
;
A
#
# COMPACT_ATOMS: atom_id res chain seq x y z
N MET A 1 29.78 15.72 0.71
CA MET A 1 28.42 15.95 0.17
C MET A 1 27.47 15.66 1.31
N THR A 2 26.60 16.58 1.71
CA THR A 2 25.58 16.27 2.72
C THR A 2 24.62 15.24 2.14
N ASP A 3 24.61 14.02 2.68
CA ASP A 3 23.70 12.96 2.24
C ASP A 3 22.25 13.45 2.41
N VAL A 4 21.61 13.75 1.28
CA VAL A 4 20.19 14.07 1.23
C VAL A 4 19.44 12.77 1.47
N THR A 5 18.51 12.77 2.41
CA THR A 5 17.65 11.61 2.72
C THR A 5 16.21 11.89 2.31
N LEU A 6 15.42 10.86 2.01
CA LEU A 6 13.99 10.97 1.75
C LEU A 6 13.28 11.62 2.92
N GLN A 7 13.65 11.28 4.16
CA GLN A 7 13.11 11.89 5.38
C GLN A 7 13.20 13.43 5.34
N ARG A 8 14.33 13.99 4.91
CA ARG A 8 14.53 15.45 4.80
C ARG A 8 13.74 16.09 3.65
N LEU A 9 13.26 15.29 2.70
CA LEU A 9 12.50 15.72 1.52
C LEU A 9 10.98 15.54 1.69
N LEU A 10 10.53 14.90 2.78
CA LEU A 10 9.12 14.62 3.04
C LEU A 10 8.28 15.90 3.15
N GLU A 11 8.78 16.87 3.90
CA GLU A 11 8.07 18.11 4.18
C GLU A 11 8.63 19.24 3.31
N ALA A 12 7.74 19.87 2.55
CA ALA A 12 8.08 21.06 1.80
C ALA A 12 8.20 22.26 2.76
N PRO A 13 9.23 23.11 2.63
CA PRO A 13 9.33 24.32 3.44
C PRO A 13 8.16 25.26 3.16
N ALA A 14 7.85 26.13 4.12
CA ALA A 14 6.84 27.17 3.93
C ALA A 14 7.21 28.03 2.71
N GLY A 15 6.25 28.22 1.79
CA GLY A 15 6.47 28.97 0.54
C GLY A 15 7.18 28.18 -0.57
N ALA A 16 7.31 26.86 -0.47
CA ALA A 16 7.87 26.04 -1.53
C ALA A 16 7.14 26.26 -2.86
N ASP A 17 7.92 26.54 -3.91
CA ASP A 17 7.43 26.79 -5.25
C ASP A 17 7.64 25.57 -6.17
N ARG A 18 7.25 25.71 -7.43
CA ARG A 18 7.44 24.68 -8.47
C ARG A 18 8.90 24.24 -8.59
N HIS A 19 9.85 25.16 -8.44
CA HIS A 19 11.26 24.88 -8.59
C HIS A 19 11.78 23.98 -7.45
N TRP A 20 11.32 24.19 -6.21
CA TRP A 20 11.62 23.32 -5.09
C TRP A 20 11.12 21.89 -5.33
N PHE A 21 9.87 21.72 -5.80
CA PHE A 21 9.32 20.39 -6.09
C PHE A 21 10.06 19.66 -7.21
N GLN A 22 10.53 20.38 -8.24
CA GLN A 22 11.38 19.82 -9.28
C GLN A 22 12.74 19.38 -8.74
N GLN A 23 13.36 20.19 -7.87
CA GLN A 23 14.61 19.83 -7.21
C GLN A 23 14.44 18.61 -6.30
N ARG A 24 13.29 18.49 -5.61
CA ARG A 24 12.96 17.32 -4.80
C ARG A 24 12.90 16.04 -5.63
N GLY A 25 12.27 16.09 -6.82
CA GLY A 25 12.26 14.95 -7.75
C GLY A 25 13.67 14.50 -8.13
N ARG A 26 14.52 15.44 -8.56
CA ARG A 26 15.93 15.14 -8.88
C ARG A 26 16.72 14.64 -7.67
N ALA A 27 16.41 15.13 -6.48
CA ALA A 27 17.04 14.64 -5.25
C ALA A 27 16.65 13.20 -4.94
N PHE A 28 15.37 12.85 -5.15
CA PHE A 28 14.89 11.48 -4.99
C PHE A 28 15.57 10.49 -5.93
N GLU A 29 15.74 10.82 -7.22
CA GLU A 29 16.52 10.01 -8.17
C GLU A 29 17.95 9.76 -7.68
N ARG A 30 18.62 10.79 -7.13
CA ARG A 30 19.96 10.66 -6.56
C ARG A 30 20.00 9.76 -5.33
N VAL A 31 18.99 9.83 -4.46
CA VAL A 31 18.89 8.94 -3.29
C VAL A 31 18.75 7.49 -3.74
N LEU A 32 17.87 7.19 -4.70
CA LEU A 32 17.71 5.85 -5.25
C LEU A 32 19.02 5.34 -5.88
N THR A 33 19.68 6.18 -6.66
CA THR A 33 20.98 5.85 -7.27
C THR A 33 22.02 5.52 -6.20
N ALA A 34 22.08 6.28 -5.10
CA ALA A 34 23.02 6.04 -4.01
C ALA A 34 22.73 4.72 -3.27
N ILE A 35 21.44 4.41 -3.02
CA ILE A 35 21.02 3.14 -2.42
C ILE A 35 21.46 1.96 -3.31
N LEU A 36 21.15 2.02 -4.60
CA LEU A 36 21.52 0.97 -5.58
C LEU A 36 23.03 0.80 -5.70
N ALA A 37 23.79 1.90 -5.74
CA ALA A 37 25.25 1.87 -5.83
C ALA A 37 25.89 1.24 -4.58
N ARG A 38 25.40 1.60 -3.38
CA ARG A 38 25.87 1.02 -2.11
C ARG A 38 25.69 -0.51 -2.07
N GLU A 39 24.66 -1.02 -2.73
CA GLU A 39 24.33 -2.44 -2.79
C GLU A 39 24.89 -3.16 -4.03
N LYS A 40 25.78 -2.49 -4.80
CA LYS A 40 26.43 -3.03 -6.01
C LYS A 40 25.40 -3.55 -7.03
N MET A 41 24.42 -2.70 -7.35
CA MET A 41 23.39 -2.97 -8.35
C MET A 41 23.65 -2.20 -9.67
N GLU A 42 24.86 -1.67 -9.86
CA GLU A 42 25.31 -0.98 -11.10
C GLU A 42 24.30 0.02 -11.70
N PRO A 43 23.80 1.02 -10.92
CA PRO A 43 22.80 1.95 -11.43
C PRO A 43 23.35 2.85 -12.54
N ARG A 44 22.55 3.07 -13.58
CA ARG A 44 22.77 4.03 -14.67
C ARG A 44 21.64 5.06 -14.66
N THR A 45 21.98 6.34 -14.77
CA THR A 45 21.01 7.46 -14.73
C THR A 45 20.76 8.05 -16.12
N SER A 46 19.61 8.71 -16.28
CA SER A 46 19.28 9.57 -17.42
C SER A 46 19.48 8.87 -18.79
N MET A 47 18.83 7.72 -18.96
CA MET A 47 18.91 6.99 -20.22
C MET A 47 17.98 7.62 -21.25
N ARG A 48 18.48 7.79 -22.49
CA ARG A 48 17.70 8.27 -23.64
C ARG A 48 17.85 7.37 -24.86
N PRO A 49 17.42 6.10 -24.82
CA PRO A 49 17.42 5.25 -26.00
C PRO A 49 16.39 5.79 -27.00
N SER A 50 16.79 6.05 -28.25
CA SER A 50 15.87 6.41 -29.35
C SER A 50 14.91 7.59 -29.09
N GLY A 51 15.30 8.54 -28.22
CA GLY A 51 14.48 9.72 -27.88
C GLY A 51 13.46 9.52 -26.75
N GLU A 52 13.37 8.32 -26.18
CA GLU A 52 12.53 8.01 -25.02
C GLU A 52 13.32 8.21 -23.72
N GLU A 53 12.86 9.09 -22.83
CA GLU A 53 13.53 9.35 -21.54
C GLU A 53 13.08 8.35 -20.47
N ILE A 54 14.05 7.68 -19.85
CA ILE A 54 13.87 6.80 -18.68
C ILE A 54 14.83 7.28 -17.59
N ASP A 55 14.35 7.38 -16.35
CA ASP A 55 15.12 7.94 -15.24
C ASP A 55 16.40 7.14 -14.98
N GLY A 56 16.35 5.81 -15.13
CA GLY A 56 17.55 4.99 -15.08
C GLY A 56 17.36 3.50 -15.37
N SER A 57 18.40 2.74 -15.10
CA SER A 57 18.40 1.27 -15.06
C SER A 57 19.38 0.76 -14.01
N PHE A 58 19.26 -0.50 -13.64
CA PHE A 58 20.18 -1.17 -12.72
C PHE A 58 20.09 -2.69 -12.93
N GLU A 59 20.98 -3.46 -12.30
CA GLU A 59 20.98 -4.92 -12.41
C GLU A 59 21.02 -5.62 -11.04
N MET A 60 20.50 -6.85 -11.00
CA MET A 60 20.58 -7.72 -9.82
C MET A 60 20.77 -9.17 -10.27
N GLY A 61 22.00 -9.66 -10.17
CA GLY A 61 22.38 -10.93 -10.79
C GLY A 61 22.24 -10.81 -12.31
N ASP A 62 21.60 -11.78 -12.94
CA ASP A 62 21.42 -11.79 -14.41
C ASP A 62 20.15 -11.07 -14.88
N ARG A 63 19.53 -10.25 -14.01
CA ARG A 63 18.31 -9.49 -14.32
C ARG A 63 18.60 -8.01 -14.47
N PHE A 64 18.05 -7.42 -15.53
CA PHE A 64 18.14 -5.99 -15.83
C PHE A 64 16.80 -5.31 -15.58
N PHE A 65 16.86 -4.16 -14.92
CA PHE A 65 15.70 -3.39 -14.50
C PHE A 65 15.73 -2.01 -15.12
N LEU A 66 14.60 -1.57 -15.67
CA LEU A 66 14.37 -0.15 -15.92
C LEU A 66 13.80 0.50 -14.67
N LEU A 67 14.15 1.76 -14.44
CA LEU A 67 13.75 2.51 -13.26
C LEU A 67 13.01 3.78 -13.68
N GLU A 68 11.84 4.02 -13.07
CA GLU A 68 11.14 5.30 -13.08
C GLU A 68 10.86 5.72 -11.63
N ALA A 69 11.11 6.99 -11.31
CA ALA A 69 10.97 7.56 -9.99
C ALA A 69 10.05 8.79 -10.03
N LYS A 70 8.94 8.78 -9.28
CA LYS A 70 8.01 9.91 -9.21
C LYS A 70 7.73 10.37 -7.79
N TRP A 71 7.64 11.70 -7.65
CA TRP A 71 7.21 12.36 -6.41
C TRP A 71 6.23 13.50 -6.70
N HIS A 72 4.97 13.12 -6.86
CA HIS A 72 3.86 14.04 -7.17
C HIS A 72 3.11 14.48 -5.90
N ALA A 73 2.16 15.41 -6.07
CA ALA A 73 1.27 15.81 -4.98
C ALA A 73 0.18 14.76 -4.70
N ASN A 74 -0.30 14.08 -5.73
CA ASN A 74 -1.34 13.06 -5.67
C ASN A 74 -0.74 11.66 -5.98
N PRO A 75 -1.44 10.58 -5.60
CA PRO A 75 -1.07 9.23 -6.00
C PRO A 75 -0.90 9.07 -7.51
N ILE A 76 -0.01 8.16 -7.90
CA ILE A 76 0.30 7.92 -9.31
C ILE A 76 -0.88 7.24 -10.01
N PRO A 77 -1.41 7.82 -11.11
CA PRO A 77 -2.53 7.24 -11.85
C PRO A 77 -2.07 6.10 -12.78
N ALA A 78 -3.03 5.28 -13.22
CA ALA A 78 -2.80 4.19 -14.18
C ALA A 78 -2.06 4.63 -15.45
N SER A 79 -2.39 5.81 -15.98
CA SER A 79 -1.78 6.34 -17.21
C SER A 79 -0.26 6.50 -17.12
N ALA A 80 0.27 6.86 -15.95
CA ALA A 80 1.70 6.96 -15.74
C ALA A 80 2.38 5.58 -15.70
N LEU A 81 1.70 4.58 -15.14
CA LEU A 81 2.19 3.19 -15.12
C LEU A 81 2.16 2.59 -16.53
N TYR A 82 1.11 2.82 -17.30
CA TYR A 82 1.02 2.37 -18.70
C TYR A 82 2.08 3.03 -19.59
N ALA A 83 2.31 4.34 -19.43
CA ALA A 83 3.36 5.03 -20.16
C ALA A 83 4.73 4.39 -19.87
N PHE A 84 5.04 4.09 -18.61
CA PHE A 84 6.28 3.41 -18.26
C PHE A 84 6.33 1.96 -18.75
N LYS A 85 5.23 1.20 -18.63
CA LYS A 85 5.11 -0.16 -19.16
C LYS A 85 5.39 -0.21 -20.65
N GLY A 86 4.86 0.72 -21.45
CA GLY A 86 5.17 0.80 -22.88
C GLY A 86 6.66 0.95 -23.17
N LYS A 87 7.40 1.71 -22.33
CA LYS A 87 8.86 1.82 -22.44
C LYS A 87 9.56 0.50 -22.16
N VAL A 88 9.07 -0.27 -21.18
CA VAL A 88 9.59 -1.58 -20.77
C VAL A 88 9.31 -2.63 -21.85
N ASP A 89 8.09 -2.66 -22.38
CA ASP A 89 7.67 -3.57 -23.46
C ASP A 89 8.49 -3.35 -24.74
N GLY A 90 9.00 -2.14 -24.96
CA GLY A 90 9.92 -1.82 -26.05
C GLY A 90 11.38 -2.25 -25.85
N LYS A 91 11.70 -3.08 -24.84
CA LYS A 91 13.06 -3.58 -24.56
C LYS A 91 13.15 -5.09 -24.75
N LEU A 92 14.31 -5.67 -24.41
CA LEU A 92 14.54 -7.11 -24.52
C LEU A 92 13.49 -7.87 -23.69
N GLU A 93 12.98 -8.98 -24.23
CA GLU A 93 12.07 -9.86 -23.51
C GLU A 93 12.67 -10.26 -22.14
N GLY A 94 11.85 -10.18 -21.09
CA GLY A 94 12.29 -10.41 -19.71
C GLY A 94 12.85 -9.17 -19.00
N THR A 95 12.91 -8.00 -19.67
CA THR A 95 13.19 -6.72 -18.98
C THR A 95 12.05 -6.41 -18.00
N ILE A 96 12.41 -6.07 -16.76
CA ILE A 96 11.45 -5.72 -15.70
C ILE A 96 11.52 -4.23 -15.43
N GLY A 97 10.37 -3.56 -15.37
CA GLY A 97 10.28 -2.19 -14.89
C GLY A 97 10.15 -2.14 -13.37
N THR A 98 10.80 -1.18 -12.75
CA THR A 98 10.64 -0.84 -11.33
C THR A 98 10.17 0.60 -11.22
N PHE A 99 9.05 0.79 -10.53
CA PHE A 99 8.43 2.10 -10.38
C PHE A 99 8.46 2.50 -8.91
N PHE A 100 9.20 3.56 -8.60
CA PHE A 100 9.35 4.08 -7.24
C PHE A 100 8.52 5.34 -7.07
N SER A 101 7.52 5.31 -6.18
CA SER A 101 6.63 6.43 -5.92
C SER A 101 6.67 6.86 -4.45
N MET A 102 7.09 8.10 -4.19
CA MET A 102 6.93 8.73 -2.87
C MET A 102 5.52 9.26 -2.60
N SER A 103 4.62 9.12 -3.59
CA SER A 103 3.22 9.53 -3.53
C SER A 103 2.26 8.34 -3.51
N ASP A 104 2.79 7.11 -3.48
CA ASP A 104 2.04 5.86 -3.67
C ASP A 104 1.29 5.83 -5.02
N PHE A 105 0.40 4.86 -5.19
CA PHE A 105 -0.39 4.62 -6.40
C PHE A 105 -1.87 4.79 -6.08
N SER A 106 -2.69 5.20 -7.04
CA SER A 106 -4.13 5.15 -6.85
C SER A 106 -4.60 3.69 -6.83
N ALA A 107 -5.72 3.39 -6.17
CA ALA A 107 -6.26 2.03 -6.09
C ALA A 107 -6.48 1.44 -7.49
N GLU A 108 -7.02 2.25 -8.39
CA GLU A 108 -7.31 1.87 -9.77
C GLU A 108 -6.04 1.66 -10.59
N ALA A 109 -4.90 2.27 -10.20
CA ALA A 109 -3.67 2.19 -10.98
C ALA A 109 -3.06 0.77 -10.96
N VAL A 110 -3.13 0.10 -9.81
CA VAL A 110 -2.64 -1.28 -9.67
C VAL A 110 -3.60 -2.25 -10.32
N ASP A 111 -4.90 -2.11 -10.09
CA ASP A 111 -5.93 -2.97 -10.69
C ASP A 111 -5.93 -2.88 -12.23
N ALA A 112 -5.67 -1.68 -12.78
CA ALA A 112 -5.51 -1.47 -14.20
C ALA A 112 -4.34 -2.30 -14.78
N LEU A 113 -3.19 -2.37 -14.08
CA LEU A 113 -2.07 -3.20 -14.51
C LEU A 113 -2.40 -4.70 -14.50
N LEU A 114 -3.24 -5.15 -13.57
CA LEU A 114 -3.67 -6.55 -13.46
C LEU A 114 -4.64 -6.98 -14.55
N SER A 115 -5.35 -6.01 -15.16
CA SER A 115 -6.25 -6.29 -16.29
C SER A 115 -5.48 -6.59 -17.59
N GLY A 116 -4.18 -6.28 -17.66
CA GLY A 116 -3.29 -6.64 -18.77
C GLY A 116 -2.77 -8.08 -18.67
N LYS A 117 -2.41 -8.69 -19.80
CA LYS A 117 -1.94 -10.10 -19.82
C LYS A 117 -0.51 -10.30 -19.32
N GLU A 118 0.31 -9.25 -19.30
CA GLU A 118 1.74 -9.36 -18.98
C GLU A 118 2.13 -8.42 -17.85
N LEU A 119 2.47 -9.03 -16.71
CA LEU A 119 2.99 -8.35 -15.54
C LEU A 119 4.52 -8.24 -15.63
N ASN A 120 5.03 -7.07 -15.99
CA ASN A 120 6.47 -6.81 -16.04
C ASN A 120 6.89 -5.55 -15.26
N LEU A 121 6.04 -5.09 -14.33
CA LEU A 121 6.34 -3.98 -13.43
C LEU A 121 6.35 -4.44 -11.97
N ILE A 122 7.29 -3.92 -11.19
CA ILE A 122 7.34 -4.02 -9.73
C ILE A 122 7.22 -2.63 -9.13
N LEU A 123 6.28 -2.47 -8.20
CA LEU A 123 5.90 -1.19 -7.63
C LEU A 123 6.45 -1.04 -6.19
N PHE A 124 7.04 0.12 -5.92
CA PHE A 124 7.54 0.52 -4.61
C PHE A 124 6.83 1.78 -4.15
N GLY A 125 6.08 1.66 -3.05
CA GLY A 125 5.39 2.78 -2.44
C GLY A 125 6.27 3.58 -1.49
N LYS A 126 5.71 4.66 -0.94
CA LYS A 126 6.39 5.55 0.00
C LYS A 126 6.91 4.79 1.21
N LYS A 127 6.09 3.90 1.77
CA LYS A 127 6.45 3.14 2.98
C LYS A 127 7.60 2.16 2.72
N ASP A 128 7.61 1.51 1.55
CA ASP A 128 8.69 0.62 1.12
C ASP A 128 10.02 1.37 1.04
N LEU A 129 10.01 2.53 0.39
CA LEU A 129 11.17 3.38 0.19
C LEU A 129 11.78 3.87 1.50
N LEU A 130 10.94 4.26 2.47
CA LEU A 130 11.40 4.65 3.80
C LEU A 130 11.99 3.48 4.58
N LEU A 131 11.39 2.29 4.51
CA LEU A 131 11.96 1.08 5.15
C LEU A 131 13.33 0.71 4.57
N ILE A 132 13.54 0.93 3.27
CA ILE A 132 14.83 0.69 2.60
C ILE A 132 15.86 1.75 3.02
N GLU A 133 15.49 3.04 3.01
CA GLU A 133 16.37 4.12 3.45
C GLU A 133 16.81 3.95 4.91
N ASP A 134 15.87 3.60 5.79
CA ASP A 134 16.10 3.39 7.22
C ASP A 134 16.89 2.11 7.52
N GLY A 135 17.19 1.30 6.50
CA GLY A 135 17.96 0.05 6.63
C GLY A 135 17.20 -1.09 7.30
N ASN A 136 15.87 -1.01 7.38
CA ASN A 136 15.05 -2.12 7.88
C ASN A 136 15.01 -3.31 6.92
N ILE A 137 15.26 -3.06 5.63
CA ILE A 137 15.41 -4.06 4.57
C ILE A 137 16.35 -3.49 3.50
N SER A 138 17.23 -4.31 2.93
CA SER A 138 18.07 -3.88 1.80
C SER A 138 17.24 -3.76 0.51
N MET A 139 17.67 -2.92 -0.44
CA MET A 139 17.02 -2.83 -1.76
C MET A 139 17.04 -4.17 -2.49
N ARG A 140 18.14 -4.94 -2.40
CA ARG A 140 18.23 -6.29 -2.97
C ARG A 140 17.20 -7.24 -2.38
N GLU A 141 17.07 -7.27 -1.06
CA GLU A 141 16.08 -8.13 -0.39
C GLU A 141 14.65 -7.68 -0.71
N ALA A 142 14.38 -6.38 -0.67
CA ALA A 142 13.08 -5.81 -1.01
C ALA A 142 12.65 -6.18 -2.44
N LEU A 143 13.55 -6.04 -3.41
CA LEU A 143 13.29 -6.41 -4.80
C LEU A 143 13.11 -7.92 -4.96
N HIS A 144 13.92 -8.73 -4.30
CA HIS A 144 13.78 -10.18 -4.31
C HIS A 144 12.40 -10.63 -3.78
N VAL A 145 11.97 -10.10 -2.64
CA VAL A 145 10.69 -10.42 -2.01
C VAL A 145 9.52 -10.00 -2.91
N LYS A 146 9.55 -8.79 -3.46
CA LYS A 146 8.50 -8.33 -4.39
C LYS A 146 8.47 -9.13 -5.69
N LEU A 147 9.63 -9.49 -6.25
CA LEU A 147 9.71 -10.36 -7.44
C LEU A 147 9.14 -11.75 -7.16
N ARG A 148 9.41 -12.31 -5.97
CA ARG A 148 8.87 -13.59 -5.56
C ARG A 148 7.35 -13.55 -5.48
N TYR A 149 6.82 -12.54 -4.81
CA TYR A 149 5.38 -12.34 -4.68
C TYR A 149 4.71 -12.13 -6.05
N ALA A 150 5.31 -11.31 -6.92
CA ALA A 150 4.81 -11.11 -8.28
C ALA A 150 4.79 -12.40 -9.10
N ALA A 151 5.82 -13.25 -8.96
CA ALA A 151 5.90 -14.53 -9.68
C ALA A 151 4.90 -15.57 -9.16
N GLU A 152 4.60 -15.59 -7.86
CA GLU A 152 3.70 -16.57 -7.25
C GLU A 152 2.22 -16.16 -7.31
N TYR A 153 1.94 -14.86 -7.17
CA TYR A 153 0.57 -14.33 -7.01
C TYR A 153 0.13 -13.41 -8.16
N GLY A 154 1.01 -13.13 -9.13
CA GLY A 154 0.69 -12.24 -10.24
C GLY A 154 0.41 -10.80 -9.81
N GLN A 155 1.03 -10.33 -8.73
CA GLN A 155 0.79 -8.98 -8.17
C GLN A 155 2.01 -8.07 -8.31
N PRO A 156 1.89 -6.86 -8.88
CA PRO A 156 3.02 -5.93 -9.06
C PRO A 156 3.43 -5.23 -7.77
N PHE A 157 2.54 -5.23 -6.77
CA PHE A 157 2.73 -4.54 -5.50
C PHE A 157 2.61 -5.51 -4.33
N PHE A 158 3.54 -5.39 -3.39
CA PHE A 158 3.55 -6.11 -2.12
C PHE A 158 4.11 -5.20 -1.04
N PRO A 159 3.37 -4.89 0.04
CA PRO A 159 3.89 -4.00 1.09
C PRO A 159 5.03 -4.65 1.85
N LEU A 160 6.21 -4.02 1.90
CA LEU A 160 7.35 -4.59 2.61
C LEU A 160 7.14 -4.64 4.13
N GLU A 161 6.27 -3.78 4.66
CA GLU A 161 5.89 -3.86 6.09
C GLU A 161 5.19 -5.17 6.45
N THR A 162 4.46 -5.76 5.49
CA THR A 162 3.82 -7.08 5.65
C THR A 162 4.89 -8.16 5.82
N PHE A 163 5.87 -8.22 4.90
CA PHE A 163 7.01 -9.14 4.99
C PHE A 163 7.79 -9.02 6.32
N LEU A 164 8.04 -7.78 6.76
CA LEU A 164 8.76 -7.55 8.02
C LEU A 164 7.92 -7.98 9.24
N ALA A 165 6.60 -7.88 9.18
CA ALA A 165 5.71 -8.39 10.22
C ALA A 165 5.73 -9.93 10.27
N GLU A 166 5.65 -10.59 9.11
CA GLU A 166 5.74 -12.06 8.98
C GLU A 166 7.05 -12.61 9.59
N ARG A 167 8.19 -11.99 9.26
CA ARG A 167 9.50 -12.38 9.81
C ARG A 167 9.59 -12.25 11.32
N LYS A 168 9.01 -11.19 11.89
CA LYS A 168 8.97 -10.97 13.35
C LYS A 168 8.13 -12.04 14.06
N GLN A 169 7.05 -12.50 13.44
CA GLN A 169 6.24 -13.58 14.01
C GLN A 169 6.96 -14.94 13.93
N SER A 170 7.62 -15.22 12.80
CA SER A 170 8.39 -16.45 12.62
C SER A 170 9.55 -16.58 13.62
N THR A 171 10.26 -15.48 13.89
CA THR A 171 11.38 -15.46 14.85
C THR A 171 10.95 -15.57 16.33
N ARG A 172 9.76 -15.09 16.68
CA ARG A 172 9.21 -15.20 18.06
C ARG A 172 8.73 -16.62 18.42
N GLY A 173 8.43 -17.47 17.45
CA GLY A 173 8.00 -18.85 17.68
C GLY A 173 9.06 -19.78 18.27
N ALA A 174 10.33 -19.34 18.35
CA ALA A 174 11.46 -20.16 18.79
C ALA A 174 11.85 -19.97 20.27
N ASP A 175 11.36 -18.93 20.95
CA ASP A 175 11.69 -18.66 22.36
C ASP A 175 10.51 -19.05 23.27
N THR A 176 10.71 -20.08 24.10
CA THR A 176 9.65 -20.74 24.88
C THR A 176 9.43 -20.12 26.27
N SER A 177 9.93 -18.92 26.50
CA SER A 177 9.78 -18.24 27.79
C SER A 177 8.95 -16.94 27.68
N ILE A 178 7.82 -16.91 28.41
CA ILE A 178 6.98 -15.74 28.78
C ILE A 178 5.95 -15.28 27.70
N PRO A 179 4.96 -14.40 28.00
CA PRO A 179 3.70 -14.48 28.77
C PRO A 179 2.45 -14.70 27.85
N LYS A 180 1.21 -14.55 28.37
CA LYS A 180 -0.08 -14.63 27.64
C LYS A 180 0.04 -14.03 26.21
N ARG A 181 -0.09 -14.88 25.19
CA ARG A 181 0.10 -14.52 23.77
C ARG A 181 -0.84 -13.39 23.39
N GLN A 182 -0.32 -12.16 23.24
CA GLN A 182 -1.10 -11.02 22.75
C GLN A 182 -1.69 -11.38 21.38
N LEU A 183 -3.00 -11.20 21.21
CA LEU A 183 -3.69 -11.51 19.97
C LEU A 183 -3.20 -10.54 18.88
N GLU A 184 -2.50 -11.03 17.85
CA GLU A 184 -2.09 -10.20 16.71
C GLU A 184 -3.10 -10.36 15.57
N TRP A 185 -3.53 -9.26 14.97
CA TRP A 185 -4.43 -9.22 13.82
C TRP A 185 -3.80 -8.45 12.66
N VAL A 186 -3.98 -8.97 11.45
CA VAL A 186 -3.69 -8.26 10.20
C VAL A 186 -5.01 -7.93 9.53
N ILE A 187 -5.22 -6.65 9.23
CA ILE A 187 -6.39 -6.19 8.49
C ILE A 187 -5.91 -5.64 7.15
N LEU A 188 -6.43 -6.20 6.07
CA LEU A 188 -6.16 -5.78 4.71
C LEU A 188 -7.21 -4.77 4.27
N VAL A 189 -6.74 -3.75 3.58
CA VAL A 189 -7.56 -2.72 2.91
C VAL A 189 -7.01 -2.49 1.52
N GLU A 190 -7.78 -1.85 0.65
CA GLU A 190 -7.44 -1.72 -0.77
C GLU A 190 -6.28 -0.73 -0.99
N SER A 191 -6.36 0.45 -0.35
CA SER A 191 -5.42 1.55 -0.60
C SER A 191 -4.69 2.05 0.66
N VAL A 192 -3.61 2.83 0.44
CA VAL A 192 -2.86 3.50 1.51
C VAL A 192 -3.72 4.53 2.25
N ASP A 193 -4.66 5.17 1.58
CA ASP A 193 -5.55 6.14 2.23
C ASP A 193 -6.56 5.43 3.15
N ASP A 194 -7.04 4.24 2.78
CA ASP A 194 -7.89 3.41 3.62
C ASP A 194 -7.16 2.94 4.88
N VAL A 195 -5.85 2.65 4.80
CA VAL A 195 -5.04 2.31 5.97
C VAL A 195 -5.12 3.43 7.01
N ARG A 196 -5.01 4.69 6.57
CA ARG A 196 -5.04 5.85 7.47
C ARG A 196 -6.44 6.07 8.04
N THR A 197 -7.48 5.90 7.22
CA THR A 197 -8.87 6.01 7.64
C THR A 197 -9.23 4.94 8.66
N LEU A 198 -8.88 3.68 8.39
CA LEU A 198 -9.17 2.58 9.29
C LEU A 198 -8.38 2.68 10.60
N LYS A 199 -7.10 3.10 10.55
CA LYS A 199 -6.33 3.36 11.77
C LYS A 199 -6.96 4.45 12.63
N GLU A 200 -7.50 5.49 12.02
CA GLU A 200 -8.22 6.56 12.73
C GLU A 200 -9.51 6.02 13.39
N LEU A 201 -10.27 5.19 12.68
CA LEU A 201 -11.47 4.56 13.21
C LEU A 201 -11.15 3.61 14.37
N LEU A 202 -10.20 2.68 14.17
CA LEU A 202 -9.79 1.69 15.15
C LEU A 202 -9.14 2.31 16.38
N GLY A 203 -8.47 3.46 16.23
CA GLY A 203 -7.94 4.24 17.35
C GLY A 203 -9.01 4.77 18.32
N ARG A 204 -10.30 4.63 17.97
CA ARG A 204 -11.43 4.98 18.83
C ARG A 204 -11.94 3.81 19.68
N PHE A 205 -11.28 2.66 19.61
CA PHE A 205 -11.58 1.47 20.40
C PHE A 205 -10.41 1.15 21.33
N GLU A 206 -10.72 0.72 22.55
CA GLU A 206 -9.77 0.05 23.43
C GLU A 206 -9.73 -1.43 23.06
N THR A 207 -8.55 -1.98 22.85
CA THR A 207 -8.37 -3.40 22.53
C THR A 207 -7.05 -3.93 23.08
N PRO A 208 -7.03 -5.16 23.62
CA PRO A 208 -5.78 -5.84 23.96
C PRO A 208 -5.03 -6.36 22.73
N ALA A 209 -5.72 -6.48 21.58
CA ALA A 209 -5.15 -7.01 20.35
C ALA A 209 -4.16 -6.02 19.72
N LYS A 210 -3.08 -6.56 19.15
CA LYS A 210 -2.14 -5.80 18.35
C LYS A 210 -2.58 -5.85 16.89
N ILE A 211 -3.08 -4.72 16.41
CA ILE A 211 -3.63 -4.62 15.05
C ILE A 211 -2.60 -4.00 14.10
N SER A 212 -2.35 -4.67 12.98
CA SER A 212 -1.62 -4.13 11.84
C SER A 212 -2.58 -3.97 10.67
N VAL A 213 -2.55 -2.82 10.00
CA VAL A 213 -3.38 -2.55 8.83
C VAL A 213 -2.46 -2.33 7.63
N PHE A 214 -2.65 -3.11 6.56
CA PHE A 214 -1.81 -3.09 5.37
C PHE A 214 -2.64 -2.83 4.10
N PRO A 215 -2.12 -2.01 3.17
CA PRO A 215 -2.77 -1.80 1.88
C PRO A 215 -2.43 -2.94 0.93
N ALA A 216 -3.40 -3.47 0.18
CA ALA A 216 -3.15 -4.51 -0.82
C ALA A 216 -2.60 -3.93 -2.13
N GLY A 217 -2.85 -2.64 -2.40
CA GLY A 217 -2.40 -1.95 -3.60
C GLY A 217 -3.53 -1.67 -4.59
N GLY A 218 -4.67 -2.33 -4.45
CA GLY A 218 -5.86 -2.21 -5.27
C GLY A 218 -6.94 -3.15 -4.74
N GLN A 219 -8.14 -3.10 -5.31
CA GLN A 219 -9.24 -3.98 -4.90
C GLN A 219 -8.88 -5.44 -5.20
N LEU A 220 -8.41 -5.71 -6.43
CA LEU A 220 -8.12 -7.06 -6.90
C LEU A 220 -6.94 -7.72 -6.17
N SER A 221 -6.07 -6.91 -5.57
CA SER A 221 -4.88 -7.36 -4.86
C SER A 221 -5.16 -7.86 -3.43
N VAL A 222 -6.35 -7.62 -2.88
CA VAL A 222 -6.66 -7.99 -1.48
C VAL A 222 -6.70 -9.51 -1.31
N ALA A 223 -7.34 -10.24 -2.23
CA ALA A 223 -7.48 -11.70 -2.12
C ALA A 223 -6.13 -12.43 -2.20
N PRO A 224 -5.24 -12.13 -3.19
CA PRO A 224 -3.91 -12.73 -3.24
C PRO A 224 -3.07 -12.43 -1.99
N LEU A 225 -3.17 -11.22 -1.43
CA LEU A 225 -2.44 -10.87 -0.22
C LEU A 225 -2.96 -11.62 1.01
N ALA A 226 -4.28 -11.79 1.12
CA ALA A 226 -4.90 -12.60 2.16
C ALA A 226 -4.45 -14.07 2.07
N GLU A 227 -4.44 -14.63 0.86
CA GLU A 227 -3.98 -15.99 0.59
C GLU A 227 -2.50 -16.17 0.97
N HIS A 228 -1.63 -15.24 0.56
CA HIS A 228 -0.22 -15.23 0.94
C HIS A 228 -0.04 -15.25 2.45
N LEU A 229 -0.68 -14.33 3.17
CA LEU A 229 -0.58 -14.27 4.63
C LEU A 229 -1.03 -15.56 5.30
N ARG A 230 -2.09 -16.17 4.79
CA ARG A 230 -2.61 -17.45 5.28
C ARG A 230 -1.61 -18.58 5.05
N ARG A 231 -0.97 -18.61 3.89
CA ARG A 231 0.09 -19.58 3.54
C ARG A 231 1.31 -19.43 4.44
N GLU A 232 1.68 -18.20 4.79
CA GLU A 232 2.75 -17.89 5.74
C GLU A 232 2.35 -18.12 7.22
N GLY A 233 1.16 -18.70 7.46
CA GLY A 233 0.72 -19.15 8.78
C GLY A 233 0.04 -18.06 9.63
N ILE A 234 -0.28 -16.90 9.06
CA ILE A 234 -0.99 -15.83 9.75
C ILE A 234 -2.46 -16.23 9.92
N LYS A 235 -2.88 -16.45 11.17
CA LYS A 235 -4.20 -17.00 11.50
C LYS A 235 -5.31 -15.96 11.62
N ASN A 236 -4.98 -14.72 11.92
CA ASN A 236 -5.95 -13.67 12.19
C ASN A 236 -5.82 -12.61 11.10
N VAL A 237 -6.50 -12.87 9.98
CA VAL A 237 -6.51 -11.99 8.80
C VAL A 237 -7.94 -11.58 8.55
N ALA A 238 -8.20 -10.27 8.48
CA ALA A 238 -9.44 -9.69 8.00
C ALA A 238 -9.20 -8.89 6.72
N ALA A 239 -10.21 -8.77 5.88
CA ALA A 239 -10.20 -7.95 4.67
C ALA A 239 -11.43 -7.04 4.66
N ILE A 240 -11.20 -5.73 4.59
CA ILE A 240 -12.25 -4.74 4.37
C ILE A 240 -12.17 -4.31 2.91
N VAL A 241 -13.22 -4.58 2.16
CA VAL A 241 -13.27 -4.36 0.71
C VAL A 241 -14.52 -3.57 0.33
N THR A 242 -14.41 -2.80 -0.74
CA THR A 242 -15.47 -1.97 -1.28
C THR A 242 -16.03 -2.58 -2.58
N PRO A 243 -17.22 -2.17 -3.03
CA PRO A 243 -17.79 -2.71 -4.26
C PRO A 243 -16.96 -2.38 -5.50
N ILE A 244 -16.76 -3.36 -6.38
CA ILE A 244 -16.25 -3.18 -7.74
C ILE A 244 -17.45 -2.97 -8.68
N SER A 245 -17.33 -1.99 -9.59
CA SER A 245 -18.42 -1.64 -10.51
C SER A 245 -18.71 -2.72 -11.55
N ASP A 246 -17.70 -3.47 -11.98
CA ASP A 246 -17.86 -4.60 -12.89
C ASP A 246 -18.38 -5.83 -12.14
N PHE A 247 -19.54 -6.35 -12.55
CA PHE A 247 -20.24 -7.42 -11.84
C PHE A 247 -19.53 -8.79 -11.94
N GLU A 248 -18.93 -9.11 -13.08
CA GLU A 248 -18.20 -10.38 -13.24
C GLU A 248 -16.92 -10.35 -12.42
N LEU A 249 -16.20 -9.24 -12.48
CA LEU A 249 -14.99 -9.01 -11.70
C LEU A 249 -15.29 -8.99 -10.20
N GLN A 250 -16.36 -8.32 -9.77
CA GLN A 250 -16.84 -8.33 -8.38
C GLN A 250 -17.10 -9.76 -7.90
N ARG A 251 -17.79 -10.58 -8.71
CA ARG A 251 -18.07 -11.98 -8.35
C ARG A 251 -16.79 -12.79 -8.19
N GLN A 252 -15.90 -12.74 -9.20
CA GLN A 252 -14.62 -13.46 -9.15
C GLN A 252 -13.76 -13.02 -7.96
N HIS A 253 -13.74 -11.72 -7.68
CA HIS A 253 -13.00 -11.17 -6.56
C HIS A 253 -13.56 -11.64 -5.21
N MET A 254 -14.90 -11.63 -5.04
CA MET A 254 -15.54 -12.16 -3.83
C MET A 254 -15.31 -13.67 -3.66
N ASP A 255 -15.37 -14.45 -4.73
CA ASP A 255 -15.08 -15.89 -4.68
C ASP A 255 -13.64 -16.16 -4.21
N ALA A 256 -12.67 -15.41 -4.73
CA ALA A 256 -11.27 -15.49 -4.31
C ALA A 256 -11.07 -15.08 -2.84
N LEU A 257 -11.74 -14.00 -2.38
CA LEU A 257 -11.68 -13.57 -0.98
C LEU A 257 -12.27 -14.61 -0.03
N ASN A 258 -13.41 -15.20 -0.38
CA ASN A 258 -14.00 -16.27 0.42
C ASN A 258 -13.09 -17.50 0.49
N ALA A 259 -12.40 -17.83 -0.62
CA ALA A 259 -11.42 -18.93 -0.66
C ALA A 259 -10.13 -18.63 0.13
N SER A 260 -9.75 -17.36 0.28
CA SER A 260 -8.55 -16.96 1.04
C SER A 260 -8.61 -17.33 2.52
N GLY A 261 -9.81 -17.52 3.07
CA GLY A 261 -10.02 -17.77 4.49
C GLY A 261 -9.84 -16.53 5.38
N ALA A 262 -9.68 -15.33 4.82
CA ALA A 262 -9.76 -14.10 5.59
C ALA A 262 -11.19 -13.83 6.09
N GLU A 263 -11.29 -13.10 7.20
CA GLU A 263 -12.57 -12.57 7.64
C GLU A 263 -13.01 -11.42 6.75
N LEU A 264 -14.12 -11.57 6.05
CA LEU A 264 -14.55 -10.63 5.03
C LEU A 264 -15.53 -9.60 5.61
N ILE A 265 -15.20 -8.32 5.43
CA ILE A 265 -16.06 -7.18 5.69
C ILE A 265 -16.28 -6.47 4.34
N ALA A 266 -17.24 -6.98 3.58
CA ALA A 266 -17.64 -6.39 2.31
C ALA A 266 -18.58 -5.20 2.54
N LEU A 267 -18.10 -4.00 2.27
CA LEU A 267 -18.90 -2.77 2.34
C LEU A 267 -19.81 -2.67 1.12
N GLN A 268 -20.89 -1.90 1.27
CA GLN A 268 -21.86 -1.65 0.18
C GLN A 268 -21.53 -0.38 -0.63
N GLU A 269 -20.52 0.37 -0.18
CA GLU A 269 -20.13 1.66 -0.70
C GLU A 269 -18.65 1.92 -0.37
N PRO A 270 -18.01 2.92 -0.99
CA PRO A 270 -16.66 3.33 -0.62
C PRO A 270 -16.54 3.66 0.87
N LEU A 271 -15.33 3.48 1.43
CA LEU A 271 -15.07 3.66 2.86
C LEU A 271 -15.48 5.06 3.38
N GLU A 272 -15.34 6.08 2.54
CA GLU A 272 -15.77 7.45 2.85
C GLU A 272 -17.28 7.56 3.06
N ASP A 273 -18.06 7.06 2.11
CA ASP A 273 -19.53 7.15 2.13
C ASP A 273 -20.08 6.29 3.27
N TRP A 274 -19.53 5.09 3.46
CA TRP A 274 -19.87 4.20 4.55
C TRP A 274 -19.75 4.91 5.90
N LEU A 275 -18.63 5.59 6.16
CA LEU A 275 -18.44 6.33 7.41
C LEU A 275 -19.32 7.59 7.48
N GLY A 276 -19.52 8.25 6.34
CA GLY A 276 -20.37 9.44 6.20
C GLY A 276 -21.82 9.19 6.58
N ASN A 277 -22.34 7.98 6.34
CA ASN A 277 -23.70 7.61 6.72
C ASN A 277 -23.95 7.58 8.24
N TYR A 278 -22.89 7.55 9.04
CA TYR A 278 -22.99 7.43 10.50
C TYR A 278 -22.43 8.64 11.27
N VAL A 279 -22.03 9.73 10.59
CA VAL A 279 -21.73 10.99 11.29
C VAL A 279 -23.02 11.75 11.62
N PRO A 280 -23.01 12.72 12.55
CA PRO A 280 -24.13 13.64 12.74
C PRO A 280 -24.44 14.43 11.46
N THR A 281 -25.72 14.64 11.15
CA THR A 281 -26.17 15.29 9.90
C THR A 281 -25.66 16.72 9.76
N ASP A 282 -25.59 17.47 10.86
CA ASP A 282 -25.00 18.80 10.93
C ASP A 282 -23.50 18.77 10.60
N TYR A 283 -22.78 17.79 11.13
CA TYR A 283 -21.36 17.57 10.80
C TYR A 283 -21.16 17.22 9.33
N TYR A 284 -21.96 16.29 8.80
CA TYR A 284 -21.92 15.92 7.37
C TYR A 284 -22.11 17.15 6.49
N ASN A 285 -23.18 17.92 6.75
CA ASN A 285 -23.50 19.10 5.98
C ASN A 285 -22.41 20.18 6.04
N ALA A 286 -21.77 20.35 7.20
CA ALA A 286 -20.68 21.30 7.39
C ALA A 286 -19.37 20.88 6.69
N THR A 287 -19.21 19.59 6.38
CA THR A 287 -17.92 19.05 5.89
C THR A 287 -17.96 18.55 4.45
N MET A 288 -19.13 18.20 3.90
CA MET A 288 -19.26 17.66 2.53
C MET A 288 -18.75 18.59 1.42
N MET A 289 -18.72 19.90 1.66
CA MET A 289 -18.21 20.90 0.68
C MET A 289 -16.70 21.14 0.78
N LEU A 290 -16.01 20.47 1.70
CA LEU A 290 -14.57 20.65 1.89
C LEU A 290 -13.77 19.82 0.88
N ALA A 291 -12.59 20.32 0.50
CA ALA A 291 -11.72 19.64 -0.45
C ALA A 291 -11.26 18.27 0.10
N ASN A 292 -11.59 17.20 -0.62
CA ASN A 292 -11.11 15.85 -0.33
C ASN A 292 -9.78 15.59 -1.06
N ARG A 293 -8.66 15.77 -0.35
CA ARG A 293 -7.32 15.43 -0.86
C ARG A 293 -6.71 14.32 -0.03
N ALA A 294 -6.24 13.25 -0.68
CA ALA A 294 -5.60 12.10 -0.04
C ALA A 294 -6.44 11.49 1.10
N GLY A 295 -7.71 11.19 0.83
CA GLY A 295 -8.65 10.56 1.79
C GLY A 295 -8.93 11.38 3.06
N LYS A 296 -8.81 12.71 3.01
CA LYS A 296 -9.02 13.58 4.19
C LYS A 296 -10.45 13.53 4.70
N MET A 297 -11.43 13.40 3.81
CA MET A 297 -12.84 13.36 4.20
C MET A 297 -13.19 12.06 4.91
N ALA A 298 -12.83 10.91 4.34
CA ALA A 298 -12.95 9.61 5.01
C ALA A 298 -12.35 9.62 6.45
N ARG A 299 -11.16 10.20 6.65
CA ARG A 299 -10.57 10.35 8.00
C ARG A 299 -11.32 11.30 8.92
N ARG A 300 -11.97 12.34 8.40
CA ARG A 300 -12.84 13.23 9.21
C ARG A 300 -14.05 12.45 9.68
N TYR A 301 -14.66 11.68 8.79
CA TYR A 301 -15.79 10.83 9.13
C TYR A 301 -15.40 9.75 10.15
N ALA A 302 -14.30 9.02 9.94
CA ALA A 302 -13.78 8.04 10.91
C ALA A 302 -13.68 8.58 12.35
N ARG A 303 -13.24 9.83 12.53
CA ARG A 303 -13.17 10.50 13.84
C ARG A 303 -14.53 10.81 14.46
N ASN A 304 -15.54 11.11 13.64
CA ASN A 304 -16.81 11.67 14.06
C ASN A 304 -18.01 10.72 13.89
N THR A 305 -17.79 9.53 13.32
CA THR A 305 -18.80 8.49 13.17
C THR A 305 -19.36 8.08 14.55
N ARG A 306 -20.68 7.90 14.62
CA ARG A 306 -21.37 7.34 15.79
C ARG A 306 -21.16 5.83 15.81
N LEU A 307 -20.24 5.36 16.67
CA LEU A 307 -19.79 3.97 16.69
C LEU A 307 -20.91 2.99 17.02
N ASP A 308 -21.83 3.37 17.91
CA ASP A 308 -23.04 2.60 18.22
C ASP A 308 -23.90 2.32 16.98
N GLN A 309 -24.12 3.35 16.16
CA GLN A 309 -24.90 3.22 14.93
C GLN A 309 -24.15 2.44 13.86
N LEU A 310 -22.85 2.69 13.72
CA LEU A 310 -21.98 1.98 12.78
C LEU A 310 -21.97 0.47 13.05
N LEU A 311 -21.78 0.08 14.32
CA LEU A 311 -21.73 -1.32 14.73
C LEU A 311 -23.09 -2.01 14.58
N ALA A 312 -24.18 -1.33 14.95
CA ALA A 312 -25.52 -1.88 14.78
C ALA A 312 -25.90 -2.08 13.31
N ALA A 313 -25.45 -1.18 12.42
CA ALA A 313 -25.79 -1.22 11.00
C ALA A 313 -24.80 -2.04 10.14
N THR A 314 -23.62 -2.39 10.66
CA THR A 314 -22.60 -3.15 9.93
C THR A 314 -22.20 -4.42 10.70
N PRO A 315 -23.02 -5.49 10.66
CA PRO A 315 -22.81 -6.70 11.46
C PRO A 315 -21.44 -7.38 11.24
N ALA A 316 -20.93 -7.40 10.01
CA ALA A 316 -19.61 -7.97 9.70
C ALA A 316 -18.48 -7.19 10.38
N PHE A 317 -18.56 -5.86 10.41
CA PHE A 317 -17.60 -5.02 11.11
C PHE A 317 -17.74 -5.16 12.64
N ALA A 318 -18.97 -5.23 13.16
CA ALA A 318 -19.20 -5.49 14.58
C ALA A 318 -18.61 -6.83 15.03
N ALA A 319 -18.78 -7.89 14.24
CA ALA A 319 -18.18 -9.20 14.51
C ALA A 319 -16.64 -9.15 14.51
N LEU A 320 -16.02 -8.35 13.63
CA LEU A 320 -14.58 -8.10 13.67
C LEU A 320 -14.18 -7.41 14.99
N ILE A 321 -14.88 -6.34 15.38
CA ILE A 321 -14.62 -5.62 16.64
C ILE A 321 -14.72 -6.55 17.86
N GLU A 322 -15.69 -7.46 17.89
CA GLU A 322 -15.80 -8.48 18.94
C GLU A 322 -14.59 -9.42 18.98
N LYS A 323 -14.13 -9.90 17.82
CA LYS A 323 -12.95 -10.79 17.71
C LYS A 323 -11.63 -10.09 18.02
N LEU A 324 -11.60 -8.77 17.87
CA LEU A 324 -10.51 -7.92 18.34
C LEU A 324 -10.58 -7.68 19.85
N GLU A 325 -11.59 -8.19 20.57
CA GLU A 325 -11.86 -7.88 21.97
C GLU A 325 -11.89 -6.36 22.21
N ALA A 326 -12.46 -5.63 21.24
CA ALA A 326 -12.41 -4.18 21.18
C ALA A 326 -13.71 -3.55 21.66
N SER A 327 -13.62 -2.52 22.50
CA SER A 327 -14.77 -1.74 22.97
C SER A 327 -14.60 -0.26 22.64
N PRO A 328 -15.66 0.47 22.26
CA PRO A 328 -15.58 1.92 22.05
C PRO A 328 -14.99 2.63 23.27
N LEU A 329 -14.06 3.56 23.05
CA LEU A 329 -13.56 4.44 24.12
C LEU A 329 -14.75 5.17 24.75
N GLY A 330 -14.86 5.11 26.08
CA GLY A 330 -15.83 5.91 26.83
C GLY A 330 -15.64 7.39 26.51
N ARG A 331 -16.72 8.12 26.26
CA ARG A 331 -16.68 9.57 26.02
C ARG A 331 -16.28 10.35 27.26
#